data_AF-A0A7J6QTP5-F1
#
_entry.id   AF-A0A7J6QTP5-F1
#
_cell.length_a   1.000
_cell.length_b   1.000
_cell.length_c   1.000
_cell.angle_alpha   90.00
_cell.angle_beta   90.00
_cell.angle_gamma   90.00
#
_symmetry.space_group_name_H-M   'P 1'
#
loop_
_entity.id
_entity.type
_entity.pdbx_description
1 polymer ?
#
loop_
_entity_poly.entity_id
_entity_poly.type
_entity_poly.pdbx_seq_one_letter_code
_entity_poly.pdbx_strand_id
1 'polypeptide(L)'
;MSPPYSPSNKSTLKLAMFDFDQTIAVFNVFTALTEYPRTQVKVSPPYATNERGQMHRIQQLDEEGGWHYDSQTGKLVKDSVEGDRHEKFSWSIASLGGAARVETLRSFFRTLSEDKHVTLAIITRGNIGCVQLVLHNCGLLKYFTGGVFGNIGDRYGATEFDLSFNNSVSLSSLEGDEDHASWSRKTDVIRRLMGDKYEPNEAVFVEDDIKELIAAAKLCRGVYVSERRGMTDDNFQEILSLCK
;
A
#
# COMPACT_ATOMS: atom_id res chain seq x y z
N MET A 1 43.62 18.03 27.29
CA MET A 1 42.18 18.22 27.10
C MET A 1 41.80 17.62 25.77
N SER A 2 41.23 16.42 25.77
CA SER A 2 40.78 15.75 24.54
C SER A 2 39.40 16.29 24.14
N PRO A 3 39.11 16.46 22.85
CA PRO A 3 37.78 16.90 22.43
C PRO A 3 36.77 15.75 22.61
N PRO A 4 35.63 15.95 23.29
CA PRO A 4 34.56 14.97 23.30
C PRO A 4 33.56 15.36 22.21
N TYR A 5 33.84 14.97 20.98
CA TYR A 5 32.79 14.83 19.96
C TYR A 5 33.11 13.60 19.13
N SER A 6 32.68 12.45 19.64
CA SER A 6 32.47 11.27 18.80
C SER A 6 31.41 11.65 17.75
N PRO A 7 31.64 11.36 16.46
CA PRO A 7 30.60 11.52 15.46
C PRO A 7 29.40 10.66 15.89
N SER A 8 28.25 11.31 16.01
CA SER A 8 26.95 10.72 16.32
C SER A 8 26.81 9.37 15.60
N ASN A 9 26.53 8.31 16.36
CA ASN A 9 26.04 7.04 15.82
C ASN A 9 24.91 7.36 14.82
N LYS A 10 25.18 7.24 13.52
CA LYS A 10 24.12 7.27 12.51
C LYS A 10 23.29 6.03 12.78
N SER A 11 22.10 6.22 13.34
CA SER A 11 21.19 5.10 13.57
C SER A 11 20.71 4.59 12.21
N THR A 12 20.91 3.30 11.97
CA THR A 12 20.42 2.62 10.77
C THR A 12 18.89 2.48 10.83
N LEU A 13 18.22 2.61 9.69
CA LEU A 13 16.78 2.33 9.57
C LEU A 13 16.45 0.89 10.03
N LYS A 14 15.40 0.74 10.86
CA LYS A 14 14.90 -0.54 11.37
C LYS A 14 13.40 -0.76 11.14
N LEU A 15 12.64 0.31 10.91
CA LEU A 15 11.20 0.25 10.62
C LEU A 15 10.85 1.14 9.41
N ALA A 16 10.21 0.58 8.40
CA ALA A 16 9.64 1.34 7.29
C ALA A 16 8.13 1.12 7.24
N MET A 17 7.37 2.21 7.32
CA MET A 17 5.92 2.23 7.25
C MET A 17 5.51 2.90 5.94
N PHE A 18 4.60 2.30 5.21
CA PHE A 18 4.15 2.79 3.91
C PHE A 18 2.65 3.05 3.94
N ASP A 19 2.19 4.15 3.36
CA ASP A 19 0.83 4.17 2.84
C ASP A 19 0.70 3.22 1.62
N PHE A 20 -0.54 2.86 1.28
CA PHE A 20 -0.80 1.99 0.14
C PHE A 20 -1.25 2.75 -1.10
N ASP A 21 -2.39 3.46 -1.02
CA ASP A 21 -2.95 4.17 -2.17
C ASP A 21 -1.98 5.26 -2.62
N GLN A 22 -1.78 5.43 -3.94
CA GLN A 22 -0.94 6.50 -4.48
C GLN A 22 0.53 6.52 -3.99
N THR A 23 0.93 5.57 -3.13
CA THR A 23 2.25 5.41 -2.51
C THR A 23 2.89 4.08 -2.94
N ILE A 24 2.27 2.93 -2.62
CA ILE A 24 2.67 1.63 -3.19
C ILE A 24 1.92 1.40 -4.50
N ALA A 25 0.59 1.52 -4.44
CA ALA A 25 -0.27 1.54 -5.61
C ALA A 25 -0.14 2.86 -6.37
N VAL A 26 -0.45 2.84 -7.67
CA VAL A 26 -0.29 4.02 -8.53
C VAL A 26 -1.54 4.90 -8.61
N PHE A 27 -2.65 4.46 -7.99
CA PHE A 27 -3.89 5.22 -7.82
C PHE A 27 -4.56 4.83 -6.50
N ASN A 28 -5.72 5.44 -6.21
CA ASN A 28 -6.53 5.07 -5.06
C ASN A 28 -7.39 3.82 -5.38
N VAL A 29 -6.91 2.66 -4.92
CA VAL A 29 -7.47 1.32 -5.19
C VAL A 29 -8.92 1.23 -4.68
N PHE A 30 -9.18 1.74 -3.48
CA PHE A 30 -10.47 1.62 -2.82
C PHE A 30 -11.56 2.39 -3.54
N THR A 31 -11.31 3.67 -3.82
CA THR A 31 -12.29 4.51 -4.49
C THR A 31 -12.56 4.01 -5.90
N ALA A 32 -11.57 3.44 -6.61
CA ALA A 32 -11.74 2.88 -7.94
C ALA A 32 -12.75 1.72 -8.00
N LEU A 33 -12.97 1.01 -6.89
CA LEU A 33 -13.94 -0.10 -6.76
C LEU A 33 -15.35 0.37 -6.39
N THR A 34 -15.51 1.65 -6.06
CA THR A 34 -16.79 2.25 -5.66
C THR A 34 -17.44 3.04 -6.80
N GLU A 35 -18.68 3.48 -6.60
CA GLU A 35 -19.36 4.41 -7.54
C GLU A 35 -18.83 5.85 -7.45
N TYR A 36 -17.90 6.15 -6.54
CA TYR A 36 -17.51 7.52 -6.20
C TYR A 36 -17.12 8.34 -7.46
N PRO A 37 -17.72 9.53 -7.67
CA PRO A 37 -17.63 10.21 -8.97
C PRO A 37 -16.30 10.90 -9.23
N ARG A 38 -15.43 11.05 -8.22
CA ARG A 38 -14.17 11.80 -8.33
C ARG A 38 -12.93 10.91 -8.34
N THR A 39 -13.01 9.73 -8.96
CA THR A 39 -11.86 8.84 -9.08
C THR A 39 -11.17 9.04 -10.44
N GLN A 40 -9.85 9.00 -10.43
CA GLN A 40 -9.05 9.07 -11.66
C GLN A 40 -9.14 7.77 -12.48
N VAL A 41 -9.41 6.67 -11.78
CA VAL A 41 -9.58 5.32 -12.31
C VAL A 41 -10.95 4.81 -11.89
N LYS A 42 -11.72 4.26 -12.84
CA LYS A 42 -13.05 3.72 -12.56
C LYS A 42 -13.19 2.35 -13.21
N VAL A 43 -13.49 1.33 -12.40
CA VAL A 43 -13.89 0.02 -12.93
C VAL A 43 -15.37 0.04 -13.30
N SER A 44 -15.80 -0.85 -14.18
CA SER A 44 -17.22 -1.02 -14.46
C SER A 44 -17.94 -1.63 -13.25
N PRO A 45 -19.27 -1.44 -13.11
CA PRO A 45 -20.07 -2.22 -12.17
C PRO A 45 -19.82 -3.73 -12.32
N PRO A 46 -20.05 -4.53 -11.26
CA PRO A 46 -20.59 -4.11 -9.96
C PRO A 46 -19.59 -3.31 -9.11
N TYR A 47 -20.11 -2.41 -8.26
CA TYR A 47 -19.34 -1.65 -7.29
C TYR A 47 -19.38 -2.29 -5.92
N ALA A 48 -18.31 -2.13 -5.17
CA ALA A 48 -18.15 -2.69 -3.84
C ALA A 48 -17.62 -1.64 -2.85
N THR A 49 -18.16 -1.65 -1.62
CA THR A 49 -17.85 -0.62 -0.61
C THR A 49 -17.29 -1.18 0.69
N ASN A 50 -17.75 -2.36 1.12
CA ASN A 50 -17.16 -3.01 2.29
C ASN A 50 -15.91 -3.82 1.94
N GLU A 51 -15.16 -4.22 2.97
CA GLU A 51 -13.92 -4.97 2.81
C GLU A 51 -14.10 -6.24 1.97
N ARG A 52 -15.04 -7.11 2.36
CA ARG A 52 -15.23 -8.41 1.73
C ARG A 52 -15.69 -8.30 0.28
N GLY A 53 -16.65 -7.42 0.01
CA GLY A 53 -17.13 -7.16 -1.34
C GLY A 53 -16.03 -6.59 -2.23
N GLN A 54 -15.21 -5.67 -1.72
CA GLN A 54 -14.09 -5.13 -2.49
C GLN A 54 -13.02 -6.18 -2.77
N MET A 55 -12.72 -7.07 -1.81
CA MET A 55 -11.83 -8.21 -2.05
C MET A 55 -12.35 -9.12 -3.17
N HIS A 56 -13.64 -9.48 -3.13
CA HIS A 56 -14.25 -10.26 -4.20
C HIS A 56 -14.28 -9.53 -5.54
N ARG A 57 -14.45 -8.20 -5.53
CA ARG A 57 -14.39 -7.41 -6.76
C ARG A 57 -12.99 -7.41 -7.35
N ILE A 58 -11.95 -7.27 -6.53
CA ILE A 58 -10.54 -7.38 -6.96
C ILE A 58 -10.29 -8.76 -7.58
N GLN A 59 -10.76 -9.83 -6.94
CA GLN A 59 -10.61 -11.19 -7.48
C GLN A 59 -11.26 -11.33 -8.86
N GLN A 60 -12.49 -10.83 -9.05
CA GLN A 60 -13.16 -10.84 -10.35
C GLN A 60 -12.38 -10.06 -11.40
N LEU A 61 -11.88 -8.87 -11.05
CA LEU A 61 -11.10 -8.03 -11.97
C LEU A 61 -9.77 -8.69 -12.35
N ASP A 62 -9.14 -9.41 -11.42
CA ASP A 62 -7.94 -10.21 -11.68
C ASP A 62 -8.23 -11.38 -12.63
N GLU A 63 -9.33 -12.10 -12.43
CA GLU A 63 -9.79 -13.21 -13.28
C GLU A 63 -10.20 -12.73 -14.69
N GLU A 64 -10.82 -11.55 -14.78
CA GLU A 64 -11.16 -10.91 -16.06
C GLU A 64 -9.91 -10.59 -16.90
N GLY A 65 -8.81 -10.22 -16.24
CA GLY A 65 -7.53 -9.86 -16.88
C GLY A 65 -7.63 -8.70 -17.88
N GLY A 66 -6.57 -8.52 -18.68
CA GLY A 66 -6.53 -7.51 -19.75
C GLY A 66 -6.34 -6.08 -19.25
N TRP A 67 -5.82 -5.90 -18.04
CA TRP A 67 -5.58 -4.59 -17.45
C TRP A 67 -4.16 -4.11 -17.73
N HIS A 68 -4.01 -2.82 -18.01
CA HIS A 68 -2.73 -2.16 -18.06
C HIS A 68 -2.80 -0.77 -17.41
N TYR A 69 -1.67 -0.31 -16.87
CA TYR A 69 -1.51 1.04 -16.36
C TYR A 69 -0.80 1.90 -17.39
N ASP A 70 -1.45 2.98 -17.81
CA ASP A 70 -0.85 3.99 -18.66
C ASP A 70 -0.18 5.05 -17.78
N SER A 71 1.15 5.04 -17.75
CA SER A 71 1.95 5.97 -16.96
C SER A 71 1.88 7.41 -17.46
N GLN A 72 1.53 7.64 -18.74
CA GLN A 72 1.37 8.99 -19.28
C GLN A 72 0.09 9.63 -18.76
N THR A 73 -1.03 8.90 -18.84
CA THR A 73 -2.32 9.41 -18.40
C THR A 73 -2.58 9.20 -16.91
N GLY A 74 -1.84 8.31 -16.26
CA GLY A 74 -2.07 7.90 -14.87
C GLY A 74 -3.34 7.07 -14.70
N LYS A 75 -3.79 6.37 -15.75
CA LYS A 75 -5.06 5.65 -15.78
C LYS A 75 -4.85 4.14 -15.87
N LEU A 76 -5.77 3.41 -15.26
CA LEU A 76 -5.94 1.99 -15.52
C LEU A 76 -6.91 1.82 -16.70
N VAL A 77 -6.50 1.05 -17.69
CA VAL A 77 -7.29 0.78 -18.88
C VAL A 77 -7.46 -0.72 -19.01
N LYS A 78 -8.64 -1.12 -19.48
CA LYS A 78 -8.94 -2.50 -19.85
C LYS A 78 -8.99 -2.57 -21.37
N ASP A 79 -8.19 -3.44 -21.96
CA ASP A 79 -8.18 -3.62 -23.41
C ASP A 79 -9.55 -4.13 -23.86
N SER A 80 -10.13 -3.46 -24.84
CA SER A 80 -11.48 -3.78 -25.34
C SER A 80 -11.47 -4.67 -26.59
N VAL A 81 -10.30 -5.00 -27.15
CA VAL A 81 -10.19 -5.68 -28.45
C VAL A 81 -9.09 -6.75 -28.49
N GLU A 82 -9.36 -7.87 -29.17
CA GLU A 82 -8.33 -8.79 -29.68
C GLU A 82 -7.45 -8.04 -30.71
N GLY A 83 -6.25 -7.64 -30.31
CA GLY A 83 -5.29 -6.98 -31.20
C GLY A 83 -4.40 -5.93 -30.54
N ASP A 84 -4.72 -5.50 -29.31
CA ASP A 84 -3.87 -4.56 -28.59
C ASP A 84 -2.53 -5.20 -28.19
N ARG A 85 -1.45 -4.45 -28.43
CA ARG A 85 -0.05 -4.88 -28.22
C ARG A 85 0.43 -4.69 -26.79
N HIS A 86 -0.44 -4.24 -25.89
CA HIS A 86 -0.10 -4.03 -24.50
C HIS A 86 0.00 -5.37 -23.77
N GLU A 87 0.95 -5.45 -22.84
CA GLU A 87 1.11 -6.61 -21.98
C GLU A 87 -0.11 -6.65 -21.03
N LYS A 88 -0.88 -7.73 -21.12
CA LYS A 88 -2.15 -7.89 -20.39
C LYS A 88 -1.87 -8.45 -19.00
N PHE A 89 -2.29 -7.71 -17.98
CA PHE A 89 -2.08 -8.11 -16.59
C PHE A 89 -3.40 -8.34 -15.84
N SER A 90 -3.28 -8.97 -14.68
CA SER A 90 -4.31 -8.91 -13.66
C SER A 90 -4.46 -7.47 -13.16
N TRP A 91 -5.64 -7.15 -12.63
CA TRP A 91 -5.93 -5.84 -12.08
C TRP A 91 -4.98 -5.46 -10.94
N SER A 92 -4.62 -6.40 -10.06
CA SER A 92 -3.67 -6.23 -8.97
C SER A 92 -2.29 -5.81 -9.48
N ILE A 93 -1.74 -6.49 -10.51
CA ILE A 93 -0.46 -6.08 -11.10
C ILE A 93 -0.56 -4.69 -11.73
N ALA A 94 -1.64 -4.43 -12.48
CA ALA A 94 -1.84 -3.14 -13.12
C ALA A 94 -2.03 -2.01 -12.07
N SER A 95 -2.65 -2.29 -10.92
CA SER A 95 -2.81 -1.35 -9.80
C SER A 95 -1.51 -0.93 -9.13
N LEU A 96 -0.47 -1.75 -9.28
CA LEU A 96 0.89 -1.44 -8.84
C LEU A 96 1.76 -0.89 -9.98
N GLY A 97 1.18 -0.55 -11.13
CA GLY A 97 1.86 0.09 -12.26
C GLY A 97 2.45 -0.89 -13.29
N GLY A 98 2.00 -2.15 -13.29
CA GLY A 98 2.42 -3.16 -14.26
C GLY A 98 3.57 -4.05 -13.78
N ALA A 99 3.86 -5.13 -14.53
CA ALA A 99 4.79 -6.18 -14.10
C ALA A 99 6.21 -5.67 -13.82
N ALA A 100 6.74 -4.78 -14.65
CA ALA A 100 8.08 -4.21 -14.45
C ALA A 100 8.18 -3.47 -13.11
N ARG A 101 7.20 -2.63 -12.77
CA ARG A 101 7.18 -1.91 -11.49
C ARG A 101 6.98 -2.86 -10.31
N VAL A 102 6.18 -3.91 -10.47
CA VAL A 102 6.03 -4.95 -9.43
C VAL A 102 7.37 -5.66 -9.16
N GLU A 103 8.19 -5.93 -10.18
CA GLU A 103 9.54 -6.47 -9.97
C GLU A 103 10.45 -5.47 -9.26
N THR A 104 10.39 -4.18 -9.61
CA THR A 104 11.13 -3.15 -8.88
C THR A 104 10.73 -3.10 -7.40
N LEU A 105 9.42 -3.10 -7.10
CA LEU A 105 8.90 -3.16 -5.74
C LEU A 105 9.37 -4.43 -5.00
N ARG A 106 9.34 -5.59 -5.68
CA ARG A 106 9.81 -6.86 -5.11
C ARG A 106 11.27 -6.79 -4.73
N SER A 107 12.13 -6.31 -5.63
CA SER A 107 13.55 -6.14 -5.36
C SER A 107 13.78 -5.18 -4.19
N PHE A 108 13.08 -4.04 -4.19
CA PHE A 108 13.17 -3.03 -3.14
C PHE A 108 12.76 -3.56 -1.76
N PHE A 109 11.58 -4.17 -1.64
CA PHE A 109 11.10 -4.70 -0.36
C PHE A 109 11.92 -5.90 0.12
N ARG A 110 12.39 -6.76 -0.80
CA ARG A 110 13.34 -7.82 -0.47
C ARG A 110 14.61 -7.23 0.12
N THR A 111 15.20 -6.22 -0.52
CA THR A 111 16.42 -5.60 0.01
C THR A 111 16.20 -4.96 1.37
N LEU A 112 15.09 -4.25 1.59
CA LEU A 112 14.81 -3.70 2.93
C LEU A 112 14.62 -4.80 3.99
N SER A 113 13.80 -5.81 3.72
CA SER A 113 13.44 -6.81 4.71
C SER A 113 14.49 -7.90 4.92
N GLU A 114 15.05 -8.45 3.85
CA GLU A 114 15.97 -9.58 3.90
C GLU A 114 17.44 -9.12 4.01
N ASP A 115 17.87 -8.14 3.20
CA ASP A 115 19.28 -7.71 3.18
C ASP A 115 19.60 -6.68 4.28
N LYS A 116 18.62 -5.83 4.63
CA LYS A 116 18.77 -4.75 5.62
C LYS A 116 18.05 -5.01 6.94
N HIS A 117 17.29 -6.10 7.04
CA HIS A 117 16.54 -6.48 8.25
C HIS A 117 15.59 -5.39 8.77
N VAL A 118 15.05 -4.57 7.88
CA VAL A 118 14.05 -3.54 8.19
C VAL A 118 12.67 -4.20 8.29
N THR A 119 11.97 -3.95 9.41
CA THR A 119 10.56 -4.35 9.55
C THR A 119 9.71 -3.47 8.65
N LEU A 120 8.88 -4.08 7.79
CA LEU A 120 7.99 -3.35 6.89
C LEU A 120 6.54 -3.46 7.35
N ALA A 121 5.83 -2.33 7.38
CA ALA A 121 4.41 -2.28 7.72
C ALA A 121 3.66 -1.36 6.74
N ILE A 122 2.35 -1.57 6.61
CA ILE A 122 1.46 -0.67 5.86
C ILE A 122 0.52 0.04 6.80
N ILE A 123 0.32 1.34 6.61
CA ILE A 123 -0.66 2.15 7.34
C ILE A 123 -1.51 2.91 6.34
N THR A 124 -2.70 2.38 6.03
CA THR A 124 -3.60 2.93 5.02
C THR A 124 -4.94 3.35 5.62
N ARG A 125 -5.71 4.20 4.94
CA ARG A 125 -7.13 4.42 5.26
C ARG A 125 -8.06 3.49 4.48
N GLY A 126 -7.53 2.62 3.63
CA GLY A 126 -8.31 1.61 2.93
C GLY A 126 -8.60 0.36 3.76
N ASN A 127 -9.44 -0.52 3.23
CA ASN A 127 -9.73 -1.84 3.82
C ASN A 127 -8.49 -2.76 3.79
N ILE A 128 -8.16 -3.36 4.94
CA ILE A 128 -6.98 -4.21 5.13
C ILE A 128 -6.99 -5.36 4.13
N GLY A 129 -8.10 -6.06 4.01
CA GLY A 129 -8.14 -7.25 3.16
C GLY A 129 -7.95 -7.00 1.69
N CYS A 130 -8.33 -5.82 1.18
CA CYS A 130 -8.02 -5.45 -0.20
C CYS A 130 -6.53 -5.22 -0.41
N VAL A 131 -5.87 -4.51 0.53
CA VAL A 131 -4.41 -4.31 0.48
C VAL A 131 -3.70 -5.66 0.53
N GLN A 132 -4.07 -6.52 1.49
CA GLN A 132 -3.47 -7.83 1.64
C GLN A 132 -3.67 -8.69 0.39
N LEU A 133 -4.86 -8.67 -0.21
CA LEU A 133 -5.15 -9.40 -1.45
C LEU A 133 -4.31 -8.92 -2.63
N VAL A 134 -4.22 -7.61 -2.88
CA VAL A 134 -3.40 -7.07 -3.98
C VAL A 134 -1.93 -7.45 -3.79
N LEU A 135 -1.39 -7.28 -2.58
CA LEU A 135 -0.01 -7.62 -2.28
C LEU A 135 0.23 -9.13 -2.35
N HIS A 136 -0.73 -9.95 -1.93
CA HIS A 136 -0.67 -11.41 -2.02
C HIS A 136 -0.60 -11.84 -3.49
N ASN A 137 -1.49 -11.31 -4.33
CA ASN A 137 -1.55 -11.64 -5.76
C ASN A 137 -0.30 -11.18 -6.53
N CYS A 138 0.40 -10.15 -6.05
CA CYS A 138 1.69 -9.71 -6.59
C CYS A 138 2.92 -10.38 -5.94
N GLY A 139 2.73 -11.27 -4.96
CA GLY A 139 3.81 -11.95 -4.24
C GLY A 139 4.65 -11.02 -3.34
N LEU A 140 4.08 -9.90 -2.90
CA LEU A 140 4.73 -8.87 -2.10
C LEU A 140 4.35 -8.91 -0.61
N LEU A 141 3.18 -9.49 -0.27
CA LEU A 141 2.65 -9.47 1.11
C LEU A 141 3.64 -10.02 2.15
N LYS A 142 4.40 -11.07 1.78
CA LYS A 142 5.39 -11.73 2.65
C LYS A 142 6.46 -10.81 3.24
N TYR A 143 6.73 -9.66 2.61
CA TYR A 143 7.74 -8.71 3.10
C TYR A 143 7.23 -7.83 4.25
N PHE A 144 5.91 -7.71 4.44
CA PHE A 144 5.27 -6.82 5.42
C PHE A 144 5.06 -7.50 6.78
N THR A 145 6.16 -7.91 7.41
CA THR A 145 6.15 -8.62 8.70
C THR A 145 5.72 -7.75 9.89
N GLY A 146 5.70 -6.43 9.73
CA GLY A 146 5.17 -5.49 10.70
C GLY A 146 3.64 -5.37 10.68
N GLY A 147 2.97 -5.97 9.69
CA GLY A 147 1.51 -5.99 9.56
C GLY A 147 0.95 -4.94 8.59
N VAL A 148 -0.34 -5.08 8.29
CA VAL A 148 -1.12 -4.15 7.46
C VAL A 148 -2.23 -3.55 8.32
N PHE A 149 -2.20 -2.23 8.50
CA PHE A 149 -3.14 -1.48 9.32
C PHE A 149 -4.04 -0.64 8.44
N GLY A 150 -5.35 -0.70 8.68
CA GLY A 150 -6.37 -0.16 7.79
C GLY A 150 -7.77 -0.19 8.40
N ASN A 151 -8.78 -0.11 7.56
CA ASN A 151 -10.18 -0.33 7.93
C ASN A 151 -10.55 -1.80 7.76
N ILE A 152 -11.64 -2.20 8.42
CA ILE A 152 -12.27 -3.52 8.26
C ILE A 152 -13.78 -3.37 8.13
N GLY A 153 -14.44 -4.43 7.64
CA GLY A 153 -15.90 -4.53 7.60
C GLY A 153 -16.57 -3.45 6.73
N ASP A 154 -17.66 -2.88 7.24
CA ASP A 154 -18.60 -2.04 6.48
C ASP A 154 -18.42 -0.53 6.72
N ARG A 155 -17.19 -0.06 6.97
CA ARG A 155 -16.94 1.36 7.32
C ARG A 155 -17.50 2.35 6.29
N TYR A 156 -17.69 1.91 5.05
CA TYR A 156 -18.22 2.70 3.93
C TYR A 156 -19.63 2.30 3.49
N GLY A 157 -20.32 1.48 4.29
CA GLY A 157 -21.59 0.86 3.91
C GLY A 157 -21.42 -0.46 3.15
N ALA A 158 -22.52 -0.97 2.61
CA ALA A 158 -22.56 -2.19 1.81
C ALA A 158 -23.52 -2.02 0.61
N THR A 159 -23.10 -2.48 -0.56
CA THR A 159 -23.92 -2.60 -1.77
C THR A 159 -24.63 -3.96 -1.82
N GLU A 160 -25.55 -4.16 -2.77
CA GLU A 160 -26.12 -5.50 -3.02
C GLU A 160 -25.05 -6.54 -3.39
N PHE A 161 -24.01 -6.09 -4.10
CA PHE A 161 -22.87 -6.95 -4.43
C PHE A 161 -22.13 -7.37 -3.17
N ASP A 162 -21.85 -6.44 -2.26
CA ASP A 162 -21.16 -6.70 -0.98
C ASP A 162 -21.91 -7.77 -0.15
N LEU A 163 -23.23 -7.63 -0.02
CA LEU A 163 -24.08 -8.52 0.77
C LEU A 163 -24.10 -9.96 0.23
N SER A 164 -23.86 -10.15 -1.07
CA SER A 164 -23.83 -11.49 -1.68
C SER A 164 -22.67 -12.36 -1.17
N PHE A 165 -21.67 -11.76 -0.51
CA PHE A 165 -20.49 -12.45 0.02
C PHE A 165 -20.46 -12.55 1.56
N ASN A 166 -21.51 -12.16 2.28
CA ASN A 166 -21.51 -12.16 3.76
C ASN A 166 -21.20 -13.52 4.41
N ASN A 167 -21.38 -14.63 3.70
CA ASN A 167 -21.05 -15.98 4.17
C ASN A 167 -19.85 -16.61 3.44
N SER A 168 -19.17 -15.86 2.58
CA SER A 168 -17.98 -16.33 1.87
C SER A 168 -16.81 -16.50 2.83
N VAL A 169 -16.10 -17.62 2.72
CA VAL A 169 -14.91 -17.94 3.52
C VAL A 169 -13.64 -18.02 2.67
N SER A 170 -13.72 -17.85 1.35
CA SER A 170 -12.59 -18.09 0.45
C SER A 170 -11.42 -17.12 0.65
N LEU A 171 -11.69 -15.93 1.18
CA LEU A 171 -10.72 -14.86 1.37
C LEU A 171 -10.53 -14.48 2.84
N SER A 172 -11.14 -15.21 3.78
CA SER A 172 -11.19 -14.83 5.20
C SER A 172 -9.80 -14.77 5.86
N SER A 173 -8.81 -15.51 5.34
CA SER A 173 -7.43 -15.47 5.83
C SER A 173 -6.70 -14.16 5.51
N LEU A 174 -7.24 -13.37 4.59
CA LEU A 174 -6.71 -12.07 4.19
C LEU A 174 -7.55 -10.92 4.74
N GLU A 175 -8.65 -11.16 5.45
CA GLU A 175 -9.41 -10.07 6.10
C GLU A 175 -8.59 -9.44 7.23
N GLY A 176 -8.81 -8.15 7.48
CA GLY A 176 -8.24 -7.52 8.65
C GLY A 176 -8.91 -7.96 9.95
N ASP A 177 -8.21 -7.73 11.06
CA ASP A 177 -8.72 -7.94 12.40
C ASP A 177 -8.83 -6.62 13.17
N GLU A 178 -9.50 -6.66 14.33
CA GLU A 178 -9.69 -5.48 15.19
C GLU A 178 -8.38 -4.91 15.71
N ASP A 179 -7.36 -5.75 15.93
CA ASP A 179 -6.05 -5.30 16.40
C ASP A 179 -5.36 -4.41 15.38
N HIS A 180 -5.58 -4.64 14.08
CA HIS A 180 -5.01 -3.83 13.00
C HIS A 180 -5.91 -2.68 12.53
N ALA A 181 -7.16 -2.62 13.02
CA ALA A 181 -8.17 -1.64 12.58
C ALA A 181 -8.64 -0.62 13.62
N SER A 182 -8.37 -0.87 14.91
CA SER A 182 -8.85 -0.03 16.01
C SER A 182 -8.02 1.25 16.20
N TRP A 183 -8.09 2.17 15.23
CA TRP A 183 -7.37 3.45 15.28
C TRP A 183 -8.09 4.60 14.56
N SER A 184 -7.79 5.83 14.99
CA SER A 184 -8.44 7.05 14.49
C SER A 184 -7.59 7.81 13.48
N ARG A 185 -6.27 7.85 13.72
CA ARG A 185 -5.27 8.55 12.91
C ARG A 185 -4.10 7.61 12.63
N LYS A 186 -3.44 7.78 11.47
CA LYS A 186 -2.22 7.02 11.16
C LYS A 186 -1.13 7.21 12.22
N THR A 187 -1.03 8.41 12.78
CA THR A 187 -0.11 8.69 13.90
C THR A 187 -0.34 7.82 15.14
N ASP A 188 -1.55 7.29 15.36
CA ASP A 188 -1.82 6.37 16.47
C ASP A 188 -1.15 5.01 16.20
N VAL A 189 -1.25 4.52 14.97
CA VAL A 189 -0.57 3.30 14.50
C VAL A 189 0.94 3.47 14.52
N ILE A 190 1.45 4.61 14.03
CA ILE A 190 2.89 4.91 14.08
C ILE A 190 3.38 4.85 15.53
N ARG A 191 2.71 5.51 16.49
CA ARG A 191 3.10 5.43 17.91
C ARG A 191 3.09 4.00 18.44
N ARG A 192 2.07 3.20 18.08
CA ARG A 192 1.99 1.79 18.48
C ARG A 192 3.15 0.96 17.92
N LEU A 193 3.48 1.11 16.65
CA LEU A 193 4.57 0.38 15.99
C LEU A 193 5.94 0.81 16.48
N MET A 194 6.12 2.11 16.74
CA MET A 194 7.33 2.67 17.34
C MET A 194 7.54 2.11 18.76
N GLY A 195 6.52 2.23 19.62
CA GLY A 195 6.58 1.83 21.03
C GLY A 195 7.86 2.33 21.71
N ASP A 196 8.42 1.51 22.60
CA ASP A 196 9.77 1.69 23.15
C ASP A 196 10.85 0.97 22.31
N LYS A 197 10.49 0.48 21.12
CA LYS A 197 11.33 -0.41 20.29
C LYS A 197 12.22 0.37 19.31
N TYR A 198 11.79 1.54 18.89
CA TYR A 198 12.46 2.32 17.85
C TYR A 198 12.58 3.78 18.26
N GLU A 199 13.72 4.37 17.91
CA GLU A 199 13.91 5.82 17.98
C GLU A 199 13.39 6.52 16.71
N PRO A 200 13.02 7.81 16.75
CA PRO A 200 12.50 8.52 15.58
C PRO A 200 13.41 8.48 14.33
N ASN A 201 14.73 8.39 14.53
CA ASN A 201 15.72 8.28 13.46
C ASN A 201 15.95 6.83 12.97
N GLU A 202 15.32 5.83 13.58
CA GLU A 202 15.33 4.42 13.17
C GLU A 202 14.11 4.03 12.36
N ALA A 203 13.15 4.96 12.20
CA ALA A 203 11.92 4.73 11.45
C ALA A 203 11.77 5.71 10.28
N VAL A 204 11.04 5.28 9.25
CA VAL A 204 10.59 6.13 8.15
C VAL A 204 9.12 5.86 7.84
N PHE A 205 8.36 6.92 7.58
CA PHE A 205 7.00 6.86 7.05
C PHE A 205 6.97 7.41 5.63
N VAL A 206 6.49 6.61 4.69
CA VAL A 206 6.44 6.92 3.26
C VAL A 206 4.98 7.10 2.85
N GLU A 207 4.65 8.27 2.29
CA GLU A 207 3.26 8.73 2.22
C GLU A 207 3.09 9.79 1.12
N ASP A 208 1.92 9.84 0.49
CA ASP A 208 1.59 10.75 -0.61
C ASP A 208 0.73 11.96 -0.18
N ASP A 209 0.25 11.97 1.07
CA ASP A 209 -0.33 13.16 1.71
C ASP A 209 0.67 13.85 2.66
N ILE A 210 1.10 15.05 2.26
CA ILE A 210 2.00 15.89 3.05
C ILE A 210 1.45 16.22 4.45
N LYS A 211 0.13 16.25 4.64
CA LYS A 211 -0.49 16.51 5.95
C LYS A 211 -0.26 15.35 6.92
N GLU A 212 -0.32 14.12 6.44
CA GLU A 212 -0.04 12.93 7.24
C GLU A 212 1.46 12.87 7.61
N LEU A 213 2.36 13.25 6.69
CA LEU A 213 3.80 13.41 6.99
C LEU A 213 4.08 14.49 8.04
N ILE A 214 3.47 15.68 7.91
CA ILE A 214 3.60 16.76 8.89
C ILE A 214 3.12 16.30 10.27
N ALA A 215 2.01 15.56 10.33
CA ALA A 215 1.49 15.02 11.58
C ALA A 215 2.44 13.97 12.20
N ALA A 216 3.18 13.22 11.39
CA ALA A 216 4.13 12.19 11.82
C ALA A 216 5.55 12.71 12.09
N ALA A 217 5.87 13.96 11.73
CA ALA A 217 7.24 14.49 11.74
C ALA A 217 7.98 14.45 13.09
N LYS A 218 7.24 14.36 14.21
CA LYS A 218 7.83 14.20 15.56
C LYS A 218 8.07 12.75 15.96
N LEU A 219 7.50 11.80 15.23
CA LEU A 219 7.52 10.38 15.55
C LEU A 219 8.57 9.63 14.74
N CYS A 220 8.78 10.00 13.48
CA CYS A 220 9.72 9.35 12.59
C CYS A 220 10.16 10.28 11.43
N ARG A 221 11.13 9.83 10.64
CA ARG A 221 11.47 10.48 9.36
C ARG A 221 10.34 10.30 8.35
N GLY A 222 10.21 11.22 7.40
CA GLY A 222 9.21 11.16 6.33
C GLY A 222 9.85 11.12 4.94
N VAL A 223 9.27 10.36 4.01
CA VAL A 223 9.58 10.40 2.57
C VAL A 223 8.28 10.69 1.81
N TYR A 224 8.29 11.73 0.98
CA TYR A 224 7.09 12.23 0.31
C TYR A 224 6.96 11.70 -1.12
N VAL A 225 5.86 11.01 -1.41
CA VAL A 225 5.50 10.58 -2.77
C VAL A 225 4.62 11.65 -3.42
N SER A 226 5.27 12.72 -3.88
CA SER A 226 4.59 13.95 -4.31
C SER A 226 3.69 13.78 -5.54
N GLU A 227 4.04 12.86 -6.45
CA GLU A 227 3.28 12.64 -7.68
C GLU A 227 1.97 11.89 -7.46
N ARG A 228 1.79 11.25 -6.29
CA ARG A 228 0.61 10.44 -5.96
C ARG A 228 0.33 9.34 -7.00
N ARG A 229 1.40 8.78 -7.57
CA ARG A 229 1.41 7.76 -8.64
C ARG A 229 2.31 6.57 -8.30
N GLY A 230 2.50 6.35 -7.00
CA GLY A 230 3.41 5.34 -6.47
C GLY A 230 4.84 5.86 -6.37
N MET A 231 5.62 5.28 -5.44
CA MET A 231 7.04 5.57 -5.25
C MET A 231 7.84 5.43 -6.54
N THR A 232 8.77 6.36 -6.73
CA THR A 232 9.75 6.41 -7.83
C THR A 232 11.12 5.88 -7.40
N ASP A 233 12.05 5.78 -8.35
CA ASP A 233 13.44 5.40 -8.07
C ASP A 233 14.11 6.37 -7.07
N ASP A 234 13.81 7.66 -7.15
CA ASP A 234 14.31 8.65 -6.19
C ASP A 234 13.82 8.37 -4.77
N ASN A 235 12.54 8.01 -4.60
CA ASN A 235 12.01 7.60 -3.31
C ASN A 235 12.71 6.32 -2.80
N PHE A 236 12.93 5.34 -3.67
CA PHE A 236 13.64 4.11 -3.29
C PHE A 236 15.07 4.40 -2.83
N GLN A 237 15.81 5.24 -3.56
CA GLN A 237 17.17 5.62 -3.20
C GLN A 237 17.22 6.42 -1.90
N GLU A 238 16.27 7.33 -1.70
CA GLU A 238 16.15 8.10 -0.45
C GLU A 238 16.00 7.14 0.74
N ILE A 239 15.05 6.20 0.68
CA ILE A 239 14.80 5.23 1.75
C ILE A 239 16.02 4.33 1.98
N LEU A 240 16.63 3.79 0.91
CA LEU A 240 17.82 2.94 1.02
C LEU A 240 19.02 3.69 1.60
N SER A 241 19.13 5.00 1.39
CA SER A 241 20.18 5.82 1.98
C SER A 241 20.10 5.91 3.51
N LEU A 242 18.91 5.67 4.09
CA LEU A 242 18.66 5.65 5.52
C LEU A 242 19.13 4.35 6.19
N CYS A 243 19.42 3.30 5.40
CA CYS A 243 19.91 2.00 5.86
C CYS A 243 21.46 1.92 5.96
N LYS A 244 22.15 3.06 5.84
CA LYS A 244 23.61 3.16 5.89
C LYS A 244 24.16 3.20 7.32
#